data_AF-A0A9R0SI09-F1
#
_entry.id   AF-A0A9R0SI09-F1
#
_cell.length_a   1.000
_cell.length_b   1.000
_cell.length_c   1.000
_cell.angle_alpha   90.00
_cell.angle_beta   90.00
_cell.angle_gamma   90.00
#
_symmetry.space_group_name_H-M   'P 1'
#
loop_
_entity.id
_entity.type
_entity.pdbx_description
1 polymer ?
#
loop_
_entity_poly.entity_id
_entity_poly.type
_entity_poly.pdbx_seq_one_letter_code
_entity_poly.pdbx_strand_id
1 'polypeptide(L)'
;MDPSPAQAAAAERDRSPPPPPPPPPSSSASPLAAVCSFWKDFDLEKERSGLDEQGLKIAENQETSQKNRRRLAENTRDFKKASPDDKLSLFNSLLKSYQEEVDNLTKRAKFGENAFLNIYQKLYEAPDPYPALASMSDQDQKLSELETENRKMKLELEEYRAESAHLKNQQATIRRLEERNRQLEQQMEEKVREMVEMKQRSLAEDSQKTLEALKDRERALQDQLRQATESVKNMQKLHESAQSQLFELRTQSEEDRTAKEAEVSLLMDEVERAQSRLVSLEREKGDLRSQLQTTNEDTSNNSDYVDPSDILESSLNAKEKIISELNAELRNIESTLSSEKEMHVNEVKKLTALLSEKKLR
;
A
#
# COMPACT_ATOMS: atom_id res chain seq x y z
N MET A 1 32.76 7.84 -18.08
CA MET A 1 32.49 8.25 -16.69
C MET A 1 31.81 9.60 -16.77
N ASP A 2 30.49 9.60 -16.78
CA ASP A 2 29.72 10.84 -16.83
C ASP A 2 29.62 11.45 -15.42
N PRO A 3 29.73 12.77 -15.26
CA PRO A 3 29.69 13.41 -13.96
C PRO A 3 28.30 13.29 -13.33
N SER A 4 28.26 13.06 -12.02
CA SER A 4 27.02 12.91 -11.26
C SER A 4 26.18 14.21 -11.30
N PRO A 5 24.83 14.14 -11.41
CA PRO A 5 23.97 15.32 -11.43
C PRO A 5 24.10 16.22 -10.18
N ALA A 6 24.67 15.71 -9.08
CA ALA A 6 25.01 16.50 -7.90
C ALA A 6 26.14 17.53 -8.13
N GLN A 7 27.05 17.30 -9.09
CA GLN A 7 28.15 18.22 -9.39
C GLN A 7 27.74 19.38 -10.32
N ALA A 8 26.73 19.19 -11.17
CA ALA A 8 26.18 20.25 -12.00
C ALA A 8 25.51 21.36 -11.16
N ALA A 9 24.77 20.97 -10.11
CA ALA A 9 24.04 21.89 -9.23
C ALA A 9 24.93 22.80 -8.34
N ALA A 10 26.23 22.51 -8.24
CA ALA A 10 27.19 23.33 -7.49
C ALA A 10 27.78 24.48 -8.30
N ALA A 11 27.87 24.36 -9.63
CA ALA A 11 28.55 25.31 -10.50
C ALA A 11 27.72 26.58 -10.84
N GLU A 12 26.41 26.57 -10.59
CA GLU A 12 25.52 27.72 -10.87
C GLU A 12 25.36 28.69 -9.68
N ARG A 13 25.85 28.34 -8.48
CA ARG A 13 25.59 29.12 -7.25
C ARG A 13 26.48 30.35 -7.02
N ASP A 14 27.48 30.59 -7.86
CA ASP A 14 28.50 31.65 -7.64
C ASP A 14 28.58 32.69 -8.78
N ARG A 15 27.47 32.89 -9.50
CA ARG A 15 27.32 34.06 -10.39
C ARG A 15 26.53 35.15 -9.69
N SER A 16 27.23 35.89 -8.82
CA SER A 16 26.75 37.19 -8.36
C SER A 16 26.40 38.07 -9.58
N PRO A 17 25.22 38.73 -9.61
CA PRO A 17 24.88 39.61 -10.72
C PRO A 17 25.91 40.75 -10.81
N PRO A 18 26.23 41.24 -12.02
CA PRO A 18 27.14 42.37 -12.18
C PRO A 18 26.61 43.59 -11.40
N PRO A 19 27.49 44.42 -10.82
CA PRO A 19 27.06 45.62 -10.11
C PRO A 19 26.23 46.51 -11.05
N PRO A 20 25.19 47.19 -10.54
CA PRO A 20 24.38 48.09 -11.36
C PRO A 20 25.27 49.17 -11.98
N PRO A 21 24.99 49.61 -13.21
CA PRO A 21 25.74 50.68 -13.84
C PRO A 21 25.71 51.94 -12.95
N PRO A 22 26.78 52.76 -12.96
CA PRO A 22 26.81 53.99 -12.17
C PRO A 22 25.60 54.86 -12.54
N PRO A 23 24.99 55.56 -11.56
CA PRO A 23 23.85 56.42 -11.84
C PRO A 23 24.25 57.47 -12.90
N PRO A 24 23.34 57.82 -13.84
CA PRO A 24 23.63 58.82 -14.84
C PRO A 24 24.00 60.15 -14.15
N PRO A 25 24.92 60.95 -14.74
CA PRO A 25 25.41 62.18 -14.11
C PRO A 25 24.24 63.09 -13.76
N SER A 26 24.21 63.51 -12.50
CA SER A 26 23.10 64.24 -11.90
C SER A 26 22.92 65.62 -12.54
N SER A 27 21.91 65.72 -13.41
CA SER A 27 21.12 66.92 -13.70
C SER A 27 21.89 68.25 -13.69
N SER A 28 22.73 68.48 -14.71
CA SER A 28 22.67 69.81 -15.34
C SER A 28 21.22 70.02 -15.81
N ALA A 29 20.58 71.13 -15.41
CA ALA A 29 19.21 71.44 -15.85
C ALA A 29 19.09 71.27 -17.37
N SER A 30 17.94 70.76 -17.86
CA SER A 30 17.79 70.50 -19.29
C SER A 30 18.08 71.80 -20.08
N PRO A 31 18.71 71.74 -21.27
CA PRO A 31 19.01 72.94 -22.04
C PRO A 31 17.76 73.80 -22.30
N LEU A 32 16.60 73.16 -22.42
CA LEU A 32 15.30 73.81 -22.49
C LEU A 32 14.93 74.56 -21.20
N ALA A 33 15.07 73.93 -20.03
CA ALA A 33 14.81 74.57 -18.74
C ALA A 33 15.72 75.79 -18.50
N ALA A 34 17.00 75.71 -18.85
CA ALA A 34 17.94 76.83 -18.71
C ALA A 34 17.62 78.01 -19.65
N VAL A 35 17.18 77.74 -20.88
CA VAL A 35 16.73 78.78 -21.82
C VAL A 35 15.38 79.36 -21.39
N CYS A 36 14.47 78.53 -20.87
CA CYS A 36 13.19 78.96 -20.32
C CYS A 36 13.36 79.90 -19.11
N SER A 37 14.24 79.56 -18.15
CA SER A 37 14.54 80.43 -17.02
C SER A 37 15.18 81.75 -17.45
N PHE A 38 16.08 81.73 -18.44
CA PHE A 38 16.66 82.96 -18.97
C PHE A 38 15.61 83.92 -19.53
N TRP A 39 14.70 83.44 -20.39
CA TRP A 39 13.66 84.30 -20.97
C TRP A 39 12.61 84.76 -19.96
N LYS A 40 12.36 83.97 -18.92
CA LYS A 40 11.54 84.36 -17.77
C LYS A 40 12.14 85.55 -17.02
N ASP A 41 13.42 85.45 -16.69
CA ASP A 41 14.13 86.45 -15.88
C ASP A 41 14.49 87.70 -16.69
N PHE A 42 14.61 87.56 -18.02
CA PHE A 42 14.81 88.66 -18.97
C PHE A 42 13.58 89.57 -19.10
N ASP A 43 12.36 89.03 -18.99
CA ASP A 43 11.08 89.78 -19.02
C ASP A 43 11.01 90.75 -20.22
N LEU A 44 10.78 90.19 -21.42
CA LEU A 44 10.82 90.95 -22.68
C LEU A 44 9.86 92.16 -22.68
N GLU A 45 8.71 92.08 -22.02
CA GLU A 45 7.71 93.16 -21.99
C GLU A 45 8.16 94.36 -21.15
N LYS A 46 8.85 94.08 -20.04
CA LYS A 46 9.53 95.10 -19.23
C LYS A 46 10.70 95.74 -19.98
N GLU A 47 11.53 94.95 -20.65
CA GLU A 47 12.67 95.47 -21.42
C GLU A 47 12.22 96.28 -22.65
N ARG A 48 11.14 95.86 -23.34
CA ARG A 48 10.46 96.69 -24.36
C ARG A 48 10.08 98.06 -23.82
N SER A 49 9.36 98.10 -22.69
CA SER A 49 8.95 99.35 -22.04
C SER A 49 10.13 100.29 -21.74
N GLY A 50 11.29 99.75 -21.36
CA GLY A 50 12.53 100.51 -21.17
C GLY A 50 13.19 100.99 -22.47
N LEU A 51 13.01 100.27 -23.58
CA LEU A 51 13.48 100.66 -24.91
C LEU A 51 12.57 101.69 -25.57
N ASP A 52 11.25 101.65 -25.35
CA ASP A 52 10.29 102.69 -25.79
C ASP A 52 10.71 104.07 -25.25
N GLU A 53 11.01 104.15 -23.95
CA GLU A 53 11.46 105.40 -23.30
C GLU A 53 12.78 105.91 -23.90
N GLN A 54 13.72 105.01 -24.20
CA GLN A 54 14.99 105.35 -24.85
C GLN A 54 14.78 105.80 -26.31
N GLY A 55 13.90 105.14 -27.05
CA GLY A 55 13.54 105.50 -28.43
C GLY A 55 12.91 106.88 -28.53
N LEU A 56 12.01 107.23 -27.60
CA LEU A 56 11.41 108.56 -27.50
C LEU A 56 12.47 109.64 -27.20
N LYS A 57 13.35 109.42 -26.21
CA LYS A 57 14.47 110.33 -25.90
C LYS A 57 15.45 110.48 -27.07
N ILE A 58 15.68 109.41 -27.83
CA ILE A 58 16.49 109.43 -29.06
C ILE A 58 15.83 110.32 -30.13
N ALA A 59 14.53 110.20 -30.36
CA ALA A 59 13.80 111.04 -31.32
C ALA A 59 13.83 112.53 -30.93
N GLU A 60 13.62 112.85 -29.64
CA GLU A 60 13.71 114.21 -29.10
C GLU A 60 15.13 114.80 -29.23
N ASN A 61 16.16 114.02 -28.91
CA ASN A 61 17.55 114.42 -29.07
C ASN A 61 17.93 114.63 -30.54
N GLN A 62 17.43 113.79 -31.45
CA GLN A 62 17.64 113.94 -32.89
C GLN A 62 17.01 115.24 -33.42
N GLU A 63 15.81 115.60 -32.95
CA GLU A 63 15.15 116.85 -33.34
C GLU A 63 15.88 118.07 -32.76
N THR A 64 16.26 118.01 -31.48
CA THR A 64 16.97 119.08 -30.76
C THR A 64 18.36 119.33 -31.34
N SER A 65 19.10 118.28 -31.66
CA SER A 65 20.40 118.37 -32.35
C SER A 65 20.28 119.03 -33.73
N GLN A 66 19.23 118.67 -34.51
CA GLN A 66 18.96 119.32 -35.79
C GLN A 66 18.59 120.81 -35.66
N LYS A 67 17.80 121.19 -34.65
CA LYS A 67 17.49 122.59 -34.33
C LYS A 67 18.76 123.37 -33.94
N ASN A 68 19.60 122.80 -33.08
CA ASN A 68 20.84 123.42 -32.62
C ASN A 68 21.87 123.59 -33.75
N ARG A 69 22.01 122.62 -34.67
CA ARG A 69 22.86 122.76 -35.87
C ARG A 69 22.43 123.92 -36.77
N ARG A 70 21.13 124.12 -36.97
CA ARG A 70 20.59 125.28 -37.72
C ARG A 70 20.90 126.60 -37.03
N ARG A 71 20.65 126.68 -35.71
CA ARG A 71 20.91 127.88 -34.88
C ARG A 71 22.40 128.24 -34.80
N LEU A 72 23.29 127.25 -34.77
CA LEU A 72 24.74 127.50 -34.78
C LEU A 72 25.17 128.15 -36.10
N ALA A 73 24.69 127.64 -37.24
CA ALA A 73 24.96 128.23 -38.56
C ALA A 73 24.44 129.68 -38.69
N GLU A 74 23.32 130.00 -38.06
CA GLU A 74 22.78 131.36 -37.99
C GLU A 74 23.68 132.29 -37.15
N ASN A 75 24.11 131.86 -35.95
CA ASN A 75 25.04 132.65 -35.12
C ASN A 75 26.40 132.87 -35.81
N THR A 76 26.90 131.87 -36.55
CA THR A 76 28.13 132.00 -37.36
C THR A 76 27.96 133.00 -38.52
N ARG A 77 26.75 133.14 -39.08
CA ARG A 77 26.43 134.20 -40.06
C ARG A 77 26.49 135.60 -39.42
N ASP A 78 26.28 135.73 -38.12
CA ASP A 78 26.40 137.01 -37.41
C ASP A 78 27.84 137.35 -36.98
N PHE A 79 28.69 136.36 -36.66
CA PHE A 79 30.15 136.57 -36.53
C PHE A 79 30.75 137.22 -37.79
N LYS A 80 30.19 136.92 -38.96
CA LYS A 80 30.53 137.52 -40.26
C LYS A 80 30.52 139.06 -40.25
N LYS A 81 29.82 139.71 -39.30
CA LYS A 81 29.68 141.18 -39.17
C LYS A 81 30.80 141.90 -38.39
N ALA A 82 31.66 141.19 -37.63
CA ALA A 82 32.81 141.76 -36.90
C ALA A 82 33.85 142.51 -37.81
N SER A 83 34.79 143.27 -37.23
CA SER A 83 35.80 144.11 -37.92
C SER A 83 36.85 143.35 -38.78
N PRO A 84 37.61 144.04 -39.66
CA PRO A 84 38.31 143.38 -40.78
C PRO A 84 39.55 142.56 -40.44
N ASP A 85 40.53 143.13 -39.73
CA ASP A 85 41.93 142.66 -39.80
C ASP A 85 42.14 141.22 -39.29
N ASP A 86 41.65 140.90 -38.09
CA ASP A 86 41.80 139.56 -37.49
C ASP A 86 40.86 138.50 -38.06
N LYS A 87 39.73 138.94 -38.64
CA LYS A 87 38.65 138.04 -39.07
C LYS A 87 38.83 137.52 -40.49
N LEU A 88 39.81 138.03 -41.24
CA LEU A 88 40.07 137.64 -42.63
C LEU A 88 40.93 136.38 -42.75
N SER A 89 41.95 136.20 -41.89
CA SER A 89 42.97 135.16 -42.06
C SER A 89 42.55 133.77 -41.55
N LEU A 90 41.95 133.70 -40.35
CA LEU A 90 41.67 132.43 -39.66
C LEU A 90 40.23 131.92 -39.82
N PHE A 91 39.28 132.82 -40.12
CA PHE A 91 37.85 132.52 -40.06
C PHE A 91 37.40 131.43 -41.04
N ASN A 92 37.89 131.44 -42.29
CA ASN A 92 37.46 130.47 -43.29
C ASN A 92 37.88 129.02 -42.97
N SER A 93 39.06 128.84 -42.36
CA SER A 93 39.53 127.52 -41.91
C SER A 93 38.74 127.05 -40.69
N LEU A 94 38.61 127.92 -39.68
CA LEU A 94 37.91 127.61 -38.44
C LEU A 94 36.41 127.34 -38.66
N LEU A 95 35.73 128.14 -39.49
CA LEU A 95 34.33 127.93 -39.84
C LEU A 95 34.13 126.58 -40.53
N LYS A 96 35.06 126.20 -41.41
CA LYS A 96 34.99 124.93 -42.14
C LYS A 96 35.24 123.73 -41.23
N SER A 97 36.21 123.80 -40.31
CA SER A 97 36.44 122.72 -39.34
C SER A 97 35.30 122.58 -38.33
N TYR A 98 34.72 123.69 -37.84
CA TYR A 98 33.49 123.65 -37.03
C TYR A 98 32.31 123.05 -37.80
N GLN A 99 32.15 123.38 -39.08
CA GLN A 99 31.09 122.82 -39.93
C GLN A 99 31.29 121.31 -40.16
N GLU A 100 32.51 120.89 -40.51
CA GLU A 100 32.83 119.47 -40.72
C GLU A 100 32.65 118.66 -39.42
N GLU A 101 33.08 119.18 -38.26
CA GLU A 101 32.93 118.49 -36.97
C GLU A 101 31.45 118.40 -36.53
N VAL A 102 30.67 119.49 -36.65
CA VAL A 102 29.22 119.46 -36.35
C VAL A 102 28.47 118.52 -37.29
N ASP A 103 28.85 118.48 -38.57
CA ASP A 103 28.26 117.57 -39.55
C ASP A 103 28.64 116.10 -39.27
N ASN A 104 29.88 115.83 -38.87
CA ASN A 104 30.35 114.51 -38.47
C ASN A 104 29.68 114.03 -37.17
N LEU A 105 29.54 114.91 -36.17
CA LEU A 105 28.82 114.64 -34.93
C LEU A 105 27.34 114.31 -35.22
N THR A 106 26.70 115.09 -36.10
CA THR A 106 25.31 114.85 -36.54
C THR A 106 25.15 113.53 -37.28
N LYS A 107 26.09 113.19 -38.18
CA LYS A 107 26.09 111.90 -38.90
C LYS A 107 26.28 110.72 -37.94
N ARG A 108 27.22 110.82 -36.99
CA ARG A 108 27.49 109.78 -35.99
C ARG A 108 26.33 109.57 -35.04
N ALA A 109 25.69 110.64 -34.57
CA ALA A 109 24.46 110.59 -33.80
C ALA A 109 23.36 109.86 -34.59
N LYS A 110 23.02 110.36 -35.79
CA LYS A 110 22.00 109.72 -36.65
C LYS A 110 22.30 108.26 -36.96
N PHE A 111 23.56 107.87 -37.15
CA PHE A 111 23.92 106.48 -37.38
C PHE A 111 23.62 105.61 -36.14
N GLY A 112 24.03 106.03 -34.95
CA GLY A 112 23.74 105.32 -33.69
C GLY A 112 22.25 105.25 -33.39
N GLU A 113 21.52 106.35 -33.58
CA GLU A 113 20.07 106.45 -33.39
C GLU A 113 19.30 105.52 -34.35
N ASN A 114 19.64 105.51 -35.64
CA ASN A 114 19.02 104.60 -36.62
C ASN A 114 19.41 103.12 -36.36
N ALA A 115 20.63 102.85 -35.90
CA ALA A 115 21.04 101.49 -35.52
C ALA A 115 20.26 100.98 -34.30
N PHE A 116 20.05 101.82 -33.28
CA PHE A 116 19.19 101.53 -32.14
C PHE A 116 17.75 101.26 -32.59
N LEU A 117 17.14 102.19 -33.33
CA LEU A 117 15.72 102.09 -33.76
C LEU A 117 15.46 100.84 -34.61
N ASN A 118 16.40 100.42 -35.45
CA ASN A 118 16.31 99.20 -36.25
C ASN A 118 16.31 97.92 -35.40
N ILE A 119 17.11 97.87 -34.33
CA ILE A 119 17.12 96.74 -33.39
C ILE A 119 15.87 96.77 -32.50
N TYR A 120 15.54 97.95 -31.97
CA TYR A 120 14.35 98.18 -31.15
C TYR A 120 13.07 97.73 -31.85
N GLN A 121 12.82 98.18 -33.09
CA GLN A 121 11.61 97.79 -33.82
C GLN A 121 11.49 96.26 -33.95
N LYS A 122 12.58 95.58 -34.29
CA LYS A 122 12.60 94.11 -34.41
C LYS A 122 12.33 93.39 -33.10
N LEU A 123 12.84 93.92 -31.97
CA LEU A 123 12.65 93.33 -30.65
C LEU A 123 11.26 93.63 -30.07
N TYR A 124 10.69 94.79 -30.43
CA TYR A 124 9.31 95.16 -30.10
C TYR A 124 8.28 94.34 -30.87
N GLU A 125 8.52 94.06 -32.15
CA GLU A 125 7.65 93.22 -32.98
C GLU A 125 7.82 91.70 -32.69
N ALA A 126 8.98 91.27 -32.21
CA ALA A 126 9.26 89.85 -31.93
C ALA A 126 8.43 89.33 -30.73
N PRO A 127 7.59 88.28 -30.89
CA PRO A 127 6.76 87.77 -29.80
C PRO A 127 7.61 87.18 -28.67
N ASP A 128 7.12 87.29 -27.43
CA ASP A 128 7.77 86.71 -26.26
C ASP A 128 7.88 85.17 -26.39
N PRO A 129 9.10 84.59 -26.37
CA PRO A 129 9.28 83.15 -26.45
C PRO A 129 8.99 82.43 -25.12
N TYR A 130 8.97 83.12 -23.97
CA TYR A 130 8.84 82.47 -22.66
C TYR A 130 7.57 81.60 -22.50
N PRO A 131 6.35 82.03 -22.89
CA PRO A 131 5.15 81.20 -22.77
C PRO A 131 5.24 79.88 -23.55
N ALA A 132 5.85 79.90 -24.74
CA ALA A 132 6.06 78.70 -25.54
C ALA A 132 7.12 77.78 -24.90
N LEU A 133 8.25 78.35 -24.44
CA LEU A 133 9.31 77.60 -23.75
C LEU A 133 8.83 76.97 -22.44
N ALA A 134 7.98 77.68 -21.68
CA ALA A 134 7.36 77.17 -20.46
C ALA A 134 6.46 75.95 -20.77
N SER A 135 5.55 76.09 -21.75
CA SER A 135 4.70 74.98 -22.17
C SER A 135 5.49 73.78 -22.70
N MET A 136 6.62 74.00 -23.38
CA MET A 136 7.49 72.93 -23.84
C MET A 136 8.24 72.27 -22.67
N SER A 137 8.68 73.04 -21.68
CA SER A 137 9.35 72.52 -20.48
C SER A 137 8.42 71.65 -19.64
N ASP A 138 7.16 72.07 -19.47
CA ASP A 138 6.13 71.28 -18.76
C ASP A 138 5.81 69.97 -19.50
N GLN A 139 5.77 70.02 -20.85
CA GLN A 139 5.58 68.83 -21.69
C GLN A 139 6.77 67.86 -21.63
N ASP A 140 8.01 68.38 -21.65
CA ASP A 140 9.24 67.58 -21.53
C ASP A 140 9.31 66.86 -20.18
N GLN A 141 8.96 67.57 -19.09
CA GLN A 141 8.82 66.95 -17.77
C GLN A 141 7.73 65.87 -17.76
N LYS A 142 6.54 66.15 -18.32
CA LYS A 142 5.44 65.17 -18.37
C LYS A 142 5.78 63.94 -19.20
N LEU A 143 6.52 64.10 -20.29
CA LEU A 143 7.05 63.00 -21.11
C LEU A 143 8.05 62.15 -20.32
N SER A 144 9.00 62.78 -19.63
CA SER A 144 9.97 62.09 -18.77
C SER A 144 9.27 61.25 -17.68
N GLU A 145 8.28 61.82 -16.99
CA GLU A 145 7.44 61.09 -16.03
C GLU A 145 6.79 59.86 -16.67
N LEU A 146 6.08 60.04 -17.80
CA LEU A 146 5.41 58.96 -18.52
C LEU A 146 6.38 57.88 -19.02
N GLU A 147 7.60 58.24 -19.46
CA GLU A 147 8.62 57.27 -19.85
C GLU A 147 9.15 56.46 -18.66
N THR A 148 9.27 57.05 -17.47
CA THR A 148 9.66 56.31 -16.26
C THR A 148 8.56 55.35 -15.80
N GLU A 149 7.29 55.80 -15.84
CA GLU A 149 6.14 54.96 -15.53
C GLU A 149 5.97 53.81 -16.54
N ASN A 150 6.16 54.09 -17.83
CA ASN A 150 6.12 53.07 -18.89
C ASN A 150 7.25 52.04 -18.75
N ARG A 151 8.46 52.47 -18.34
CA ARG A 151 9.57 51.56 -18.00
C ARG A 151 9.22 50.69 -16.79
N LYS A 152 8.63 51.26 -15.74
CA LYS A 152 8.20 50.52 -14.54
C LYS A 152 7.12 49.48 -14.88
N MET A 153 6.06 49.86 -15.61
CA MET A 153 5.02 48.95 -16.04
C MET A 153 5.54 47.81 -16.94
N LYS A 154 6.57 48.07 -17.77
CA LYS A 154 7.22 47.01 -18.56
C LYS A 154 7.94 45.98 -17.70
N LEU A 155 8.67 46.42 -16.67
CA LEU A 155 9.33 45.53 -15.72
C LEU A 155 8.31 44.70 -14.92
N GLU A 156 7.27 45.33 -14.37
CA GLU A 156 6.19 44.63 -13.66
C GLU A 156 5.50 43.58 -14.56
N LEU A 157 5.27 43.90 -15.85
CA LEU A 157 4.73 42.95 -16.83
C LEU A 157 5.70 41.82 -17.21
N GLU A 158 7.01 42.01 -17.10
CA GLU A 158 8.00 40.95 -17.30
C GLU A 158 8.09 40.04 -16.07
N GLU A 159 8.05 40.60 -14.87
CA GLU A 159 7.96 39.87 -13.60
C GLU A 159 6.69 38.99 -13.56
N TYR A 160 5.50 39.54 -13.82
CA TYR A 160 4.26 38.76 -13.87
C TYR A 160 4.27 37.67 -14.96
N ARG A 161 4.96 37.87 -16.08
CA ARG A 161 5.14 36.82 -17.10
C ARG A 161 6.06 35.70 -16.60
N ALA A 162 7.15 36.05 -15.91
CA ALA A 162 8.06 35.08 -15.31
C ALA A 162 7.36 34.25 -14.22
N GLU A 163 6.61 34.91 -13.32
CA GLU A 163 5.80 34.24 -12.29
C GLU A 163 4.74 33.32 -12.92
N SER A 164 4.02 33.78 -13.95
CA SER A 164 3.03 32.96 -14.68
C SER A 164 3.66 31.73 -15.34
N ALA A 165 4.86 31.85 -15.90
CA ALA A 165 5.60 30.72 -16.46
C ALA A 165 6.05 29.73 -15.36
N HIS A 166 6.54 30.24 -14.23
CA HIS A 166 6.93 29.44 -13.06
C HIS A 166 5.73 28.69 -12.45
N LEU A 167 4.59 29.36 -12.25
CA LEU A 167 3.35 28.76 -11.77
C LEU A 167 2.83 27.66 -12.71
N LYS A 168 2.91 27.85 -14.03
CA LYS A 168 2.58 26.79 -15.01
C LYS A 168 3.51 25.57 -14.88
N ASN A 169 4.80 25.78 -14.64
CA ASN A 169 5.74 24.69 -14.40
C ASN A 169 5.42 23.94 -13.09
N GLN A 170 5.12 24.68 -12.01
CA GLN A 170 4.67 24.08 -10.74
C GLN A 170 3.38 23.27 -10.91
N GLN A 171 2.37 23.78 -11.62
CA GLN A 171 1.15 23.03 -11.94
C GLN A 171 1.42 21.75 -12.73
N ALA A 172 2.35 21.77 -13.70
CA ALA A 172 2.76 20.58 -14.43
C ALA A 172 3.46 19.55 -13.52
N THR A 173 4.21 20.02 -12.52
CA THR A 173 4.86 19.15 -11.52
C THR A 173 3.85 18.56 -10.55
N ILE A 174 2.90 19.35 -10.04
CA ILE A 174 1.81 18.89 -9.16
C ILE A 174 1.01 17.77 -9.86
N ARG A 175 0.57 17.97 -11.11
CA ARG A 175 -0.16 16.95 -11.88
C ARG A 175 0.60 15.62 -12.02
N ARG A 176 1.93 15.67 -12.19
CA ARG A 176 2.78 14.45 -12.26
C ARG A 176 2.87 13.76 -10.90
N LEU A 177 2.89 14.51 -9.80
CA LEU A 177 2.92 13.97 -8.45
C LEU A 177 1.56 13.37 -8.05
N GLU A 178 0.45 14.04 -8.38
CA GLU A 178 -0.91 13.54 -8.20
C GLU A 178 -1.14 12.23 -8.96
N GLU A 179 -0.78 12.18 -10.25
CA GLU A 179 -0.89 10.97 -11.07
C GLU A 179 -0.01 9.83 -10.51
N ARG A 180 1.22 10.12 -10.09
CA ARG A 180 2.09 9.12 -9.45
C ARG A 180 1.52 8.61 -8.12
N ASN A 181 0.89 9.48 -7.33
CA ASN A 181 0.30 9.09 -6.06
C ASN A 181 -0.91 8.18 -6.30
N ARG A 182 -1.79 8.56 -7.23
CA ARG A 182 -2.93 7.74 -7.67
C ARG A 182 -2.51 6.35 -8.18
N GLN A 183 -1.41 6.27 -8.93
CA GLN A 183 -0.85 4.99 -9.38
C GLN A 183 -0.33 4.13 -8.21
N LEU A 184 0.30 4.73 -7.20
CA LEU A 184 0.74 4.03 -5.99
C LEU A 184 -0.43 3.56 -5.12
N GLU A 185 -1.48 4.36 -4.99
CA GLU A 185 -2.74 4.01 -4.33
C GLU A 185 -3.38 2.79 -5.02
N GLN A 186 -3.54 2.84 -6.35
CA GLN A 186 -4.09 1.72 -7.13
C GLN A 186 -3.25 0.44 -7.00
N GLN A 187 -1.91 0.53 -7.08
CA GLN A 187 -1.03 -0.62 -6.86
C GLN A 187 -1.12 -1.19 -5.44
N MET A 188 -1.40 -0.35 -4.43
CA MET A 188 -1.59 -0.78 -3.06
C MET A 188 -2.95 -1.45 -2.87
N GLU A 189 -4.02 -0.90 -3.44
CA GLU A 189 -5.36 -1.52 -3.44
C GLU A 189 -5.35 -2.88 -4.14
N GLU A 190 -4.65 -3.00 -5.28
CA GLU A 190 -4.50 -4.26 -6.02
C GLU A 190 -3.75 -5.31 -5.19
N LYS A 191 -2.59 -4.97 -4.61
CA LYS A 191 -1.84 -5.87 -3.71
C LYS A 191 -2.62 -6.28 -2.46
N VAL A 192 -3.41 -5.37 -1.88
CA VAL A 192 -4.29 -5.70 -0.74
C VAL A 192 -5.39 -6.67 -1.18
N ARG A 193 -5.98 -6.47 -2.37
CA ARG A 193 -6.98 -7.36 -2.94
C ARG A 193 -6.42 -8.76 -3.21
N GLU A 194 -5.26 -8.86 -3.85
CA GLU A 194 -4.55 -10.13 -4.08
C GLU A 194 -4.24 -10.85 -2.77
N MET A 195 -3.74 -10.14 -1.75
CA MET A 195 -3.43 -10.72 -0.44
C MET A 195 -4.68 -11.22 0.28
N VAL A 196 -5.78 -10.47 0.23
CA VAL A 196 -7.08 -10.88 0.80
C VAL A 196 -7.62 -12.11 0.08
N GLU A 197 -7.57 -12.14 -1.26
CA GLU A 197 -8.03 -13.29 -2.04
C GLU A 197 -7.19 -14.54 -1.77
N MET A 198 -5.86 -14.42 -1.75
CA MET A 198 -4.95 -15.51 -1.40
C MET A 198 -5.25 -16.06 0.00
N LYS A 199 -5.49 -15.17 0.98
CA LYS A 199 -5.82 -15.58 2.36
C LYS A 199 -7.20 -16.21 2.47
N GLN A 200 -8.19 -15.75 1.70
CA GLN A 200 -9.51 -16.38 1.61
C GLN A 200 -9.41 -17.79 1.01
N ARG A 201 -8.65 -17.97 -0.08
CA ARG A 201 -8.40 -19.30 -0.69
C ARG A 201 -7.72 -20.25 0.29
N SER A 202 -6.63 -19.82 0.93
CA SER A 202 -5.93 -20.62 1.96
C SER A 202 -6.85 -21.02 3.12
N LEU A 203 -7.66 -20.09 3.63
CA LEU A 203 -8.59 -20.38 4.73
C LEU A 203 -9.73 -21.32 4.30
N ALA A 204 -10.19 -21.23 3.05
CA ALA A 204 -11.16 -22.16 2.48
C ALA A 204 -10.58 -23.57 2.32
N GLU A 205 -9.34 -23.69 1.82
CA GLU A 205 -8.62 -24.97 1.71
C GLU A 205 -8.40 -25.63 3.08
N ASP A 206 -7.96 -24.87 4.08
CA ASP A 206 -7.73 -25.42 5.41
C ASP A 206 -9.05 -25.79 6.12
N SER A 207 -10.12 -25.03 5.87
CA SER A 207 -11.48 -25.37 6.33
C SER A 207 -11.98 -26.66 5.65
N GLN A 208 -11.72 -26.83 4.35
CA GLN A 208 -12.07 -28.04 3.60
C GLN A 208 -11.31 -29.26 4.13
N LYS A 209 -9.97 -29.19 4.25
CA LYS A 209 -9.12 -30.26 4.82
C LYS A 209 -9.59 -30.66 6.22
N THR A 210 -9.91 -29.68 7.05
CA THR A 210 -10.44 -29.91 8.41
C THR A 210 -11.78 -30.65 8.38
N LEU A 211 -12.68 -30.25 7.48
CA LEU A 211 -14.00 -30.85 7.31
C LEU A 211 -13.93 -32.27 6.72
N GLU A 212 -13.00 -32.54 5.82
CA GLU A 212 -12.71 -33.88 5.29
C GLU A 212 -12.14 -34.80 6.38
N ALA A 213 -11.15 -34.34 7.16
CA ALA A 213 -10.60 -35.10 8.28
C ALA A 213 -11.64 -35.40 9.37
N LEU A 214 -12.57 -34.47 9.64
CA LEU A 214 -13.68 -34.70 10.56
C LEU A 214 -14.67 -35.74 10.01
N LYS A 215 -15.00 -35.70 8.71
CA LYS A 215 -15.86 -36.71 8.07
C LYS A 215 -15.25 -38.12 8.10
N ASP A 216 -13.95 -38.25 7.85
CA ASP A 216 -13.28 -39.55 7.89
C ASP A 216 -13.16 -40.10 9.31
N ARG A 217 -12.94 -39.21 10.30
CA ARG A 217 -13.06 -39.57 11.72
C ARG A 217 -14.48 -39.99 12.10
N GLU A 218 -15.50 -39.30 11.61
CA GLU A 218 -16.90 -39.65 11.86
C GLU A 218 -17.23 -41.03 11.29
N ARG A 219 -16.84 -41.32 10.03
CA ARG A 219 -16.97 -42.65 9.40
C ARG A 219 -16.30 -43.73 10.23
N ALA A 220 -15.05 -43.53 10.66
CA ALA A 220 -14.33 -44.50 11.47
C ALA A 220 -15.03 -44.77 12.83
N LEU A 221 -15.58 -43.74 13.46
CA LEU A 221 -16.38 -43.88 14.69
C LEU A 221 -17.72 -44.59 14.44
N GLN A 222 -18.39 -44.32 13.32
CA GLN A 222 -19.61 -45.02 12.90
C GLN A 222 -19.35 -46.51 12.65
N ASP A 223 -18.24 -46.86 11.98
CA ASP A 223 -17.83 -48.26 11.78
C ASP A 223 -17.45 -48.95 13.09
N GLN A 224 -16.73 -48.26 13.99
CA GLN A 224 -16.40 -48.81 15.31
C GLN A 224 -17.67 -49.03 16.16
N LEU A 225 -18.62 -48.10 16.12
CA LEU A 225 -19.93 -48.25 16.78
C LEU A 225 -20.73 -49.41 16.18
N ARG A 226 -20.72 -49.59 14.86
CA ARG A 226 -21.36 -50.73 14.18
C ARG A 226 -20.73 -52.05 14.61
N GLN A 227 -19.41 -52.17 14.59
CA GLN A 227 -18.69 -53.37 15.06
C GLN A 227 -18.98 -53.68 16.54
N ALA A 228 -18.98 -52.67 17.41
CA ALA A 228 -19.34 -52.84 18.82
C ALA A 228 -20.79 -53.32 18.98
N THR A 229 -21.73 -52.76 18.21
CA THR A 229 -23.16 -53.15 18.22
C THR A 229 -23.36 -54.58 17.70
N GLU A 230 -22.68 -54.97 16.62
CA GLU A 230 -22.68 -56.34 16.09
C GLU A 230 -22.07 -57.33 17.09
N SER A 231 -20.98 -56.96 17.76
CA SER A 231 -20.36 -57.75 18.83
C SER A 231 -21.30 -57.95 20.02
N VAL A 232 -21.94 -56.89 20.51
CA VAL A 232 -22.96 -56.99 21.58
C VAL A 232 -24.13 -57.87 21.16
N LYS A 233 -24.62 -57.74 19.92
CA LYS A 233 -25.69 -58.59 19.38
C LYS A 233 -25.28 -60.06 19.27
N ASN A 234 -24.03 -60.35 18.93
CA ASN A 234 -23.50 -61.71 18.90
C ASN A 234 -23.33 -62.28 20.32
N MET A 235 -22.86 -61.47 21.28
CA MET A 235 -22.81 -61.84 22.70
C MET A 235 -24.19 -62.10 23.29
N GLN A 236 -25.20 -61.31 22.93
CA GLN A 236 -26.60 -61.53 23.32
C GLN A 236 -27.11 -62.88 22.79
N LYS A 237 -26.92 -63.19 21.50
CA LYS A 237 -27.29 -64.50 20.93
C LYS A 237 -26.56 -65.67 21.58
N LEU A 238 -25.26 -65.53 21.87
CA LEU A 238 -24.48 -66.56 22.57
C LEU A 238 -24.99 -66.76 24.01
N HIS A 239 -25.35 -65.68 24.70
CA HIS A 239 -25.96 -65.73 26.03
C HIS A 239 -27.34 -66.39 25.99
N GLU A 240 -28.22 -66.01 25.06
CA GLU A 240 -29.54 -66.64 24.84
C GLU A 240 -29.41 -68.14 24.55
N SER A 241 -28.45 -68.53 23.71
CA SER A 241 -28.15 -69.94 23.40
C SER A 241 -27.65 -70.71 24.63
N ALA A 242 -26.68 -70.15 25.37
CA ALA A 242 -26.15 -70.77 26.58
C ALA A 242 -27.22 -70.86 27.70
N GLN A 243 -28.07 -69.86 27.84
CA GLN A 243 -29.19 -69.86 28.77
C GLN A 243 -30.24 -70.92 28.40
N SER A 244 -30.48 -71.13 27.10
CA SER A 244 -31.36 -72.19 26.60
C SER A 244 -30.77 -73.59 26.89
N GLN A 245 -29.48 -73.80 26.61
CA GLN A 245 -28.78 -75.05 26.93
C GLN A 245 -28.76 -75.35 28.43
N LEU A 246 -28.56 -74.33 29.29
CA LEU A 246 -28.65 -74.49 30.74
C LEU A 246 -30.06 -74.85 31.21
N PHE A 247 -31.10 -74.35 30.53
CA PHE A 247 -32.49 -74.72 30.80
C PHE A 247 -32.80 -76.16 30.35
N GLU A 248 -32.31 -76.58 29.18
CA GLU A 248 -32.42 -77.96 28.67
C GLU A 248 -31.71 -78.95 29.61
N LEU A 249 -30.44 -78.70 29.96
CA LEU A 249 -29.67 -79.52 30.90
C LEU A 249 -30.32 -79.59 32.29
N ARG A 250 -30.90 -78.48 32.77
CA ARG A 250 -31.65 -78.49 34.02
C ARG A 250 -32.90 -79.35 33.91
N THR A 251 -33.63 -79.25 32.79
CA THR A 251 -34.83 -80.06 32.54
C THR A 251 -34.49 -81.55 32.49
N GLN A 252 -33.46 -81.92 31.73
CA GLN A 252 -32.94 -83.30 31.67
C GLN A 252 -32.46 -83.81 33.03
N SER A 253 -31.79 -82.97 33.83
CA SER A 253 -31.35 -83.34 35.19
C SER A 253 -32.53 -83.56 36.14
N GLU A 254 -33.60 -82.76 36.04
CA GLU A 254 -34.84 -82.97 36.79
C GLU A 254 -35.59 -84.22 36.29
N GLU A 255 -35.63 -84.48 34.98
CA GLU A 255 -36.17 -85.71 34.39
C GLU A 255 -35.41 -86.95 34.87
N ASP A 256 -34.08 -86.97 34.75
CA ASP A 256 -33.19 -88.03 35.26
C ASP A 256 -33.35 -88.23 36.78
N ARG A 257 -33.50 -87.14 37.55
CA ARG A 257 -33.78 -87.20 38.98
C ARG A 257 -35.11 -87.89 39.25
N THR A 258 -36.18 -87.52 38.55
CA THR A 258 -37.50 -88.17 38.71
C THR A 258 -37.50 -89.62 38.24
N ALA A 259 -36.76 -89.96 37.18
CA ALA A 259 -36.59 -91.33 36.70
C ALA A 259 -35.85 -92.20 37.73
N LYS A 260 -34.76 -91.67 38.33
CA LYS A 260 -34.04 -92.34 39.42
C LYS A 260 -34.85 -92.44 40.71
N GLU A 261 -35.67 -91.45 41.04
CA GLU A 261 -36.60 -91.53 42.17
C GLU A 261 -37.64 -92.65 41.95
N ALA A 262 -38.15 -92.80 40.73
CA ALA A 262 -39.03 -93.91 40.36
C ALA A 262 -38.30 -95.28 40.39
N GLU A 263 -37.06 -95.37 39.88
CA GLU A 263 -36.22 -96.57 39.95
C GLU A 263 -35.94 -96.98 41.41
N VAL A 264 -35.56 -96.01 42.27
CA VAL A 264 -35.35 -96.23 43.70
C VAL A 264 -36.65 -96.69 44.38
N SER A 265 -37.81 -96.12 44.02
CA SER A 265 -39.10 -96.58 44.53
C SER A 265 -39.40 -98.04 44.14
N LEU A 266 -39.13 -98.42 42.89
CA LEU A 266 -39.31 -99.80 42.41
C LEU A 266 -38.34 -100.78 43.10
N LEU A 267 -37.08 -100.37 43.30
CA LEU A 267 -36.10 -101.15 44.05
C LEU A 267 -36.48 -101.26 45.54
N MET A 268 -37.07 -100.22 46.14
CA MET A 268 -37.66 -100.30 47.48
C MET A 268 -38.82 -101.30 47.52
N ASP A 269 -39.77 -101.25 46.58
CA ASP A 269 -40.87 -102.22 46.47
C ASP A 269 -40.38 -103.67 46.27
N GLU A 270 -39.27 -103.86 45.55
CA GLU A 270 -38.63 -105.17 45.36
C GLU A 270 -37.90 -105.63 46.62
N VAL A 271 -37.22 -104.73 47.33
CA VAL A 271 -36.59 -105.01 48.63
C VAL A 271 -37.66 -105.34 49.68
N GLU A 272 -38.77 -104.62 49.74
CA GLU A 272 -39.90 -104.93 50.64
C GLU A 272 -40.55 -106.28 50.29
N ARG A 273 -40.72 -106.60 49.00
CA ARG A 273 -41.17 -107.94 48.56
C ARG A 273 -40.17 -109.03 48.94
N ALA A 274 -38.87 -108.80 48.75
CA ALA A 274 -37.81 -109.75 49.10
C ALA A 274 -37.71 -109.96 50.62
N GLN A 275 -37.80 -108.89 51.41
CA GLN A 275 -37.87 -108.95 52.88
C GLN A 275 -39.14 -109.67 53.35
N SER A 276 -40.30 -109.37 52.78
CA SER A 276 -41.55 -110.07 53.09
C SER A 276 -41.46 -111.57 52.80
N ARG A 277 -40.83 -111.93 51.68
CA ARG A 277 -40.54 -113.33 51.32
C ARG A 277 -39.52 -113.98 52.24
N LEU A 278 -38.49 -113.24 52.66
CA LEU A 278 -37.49 -113.71 53.62
C LEU A 278 -38.13 -113.97 54.99
N VAL A 279 -39.00 -113.08 55.48
CA VAL A 279 -39.79 -113.28 56.71
C VAL A 279 -40.76 -114.47 56.58
N SER A 280 -41.34 -114.71 55.40
CA SER A 280 -42.13 -115.93 55.14
C SER A 280 -41.26 -117.18 55.24
N LEU A 281 -40.10 -117.19 54.58
CA LEU A 281 -39.15 -118.30 54.61
C LEU A 281 -38.54 -118.52 56.01
N GLU A 282 -38.37 -117.47 56.82
CA GLU A 282 -37.95 -117.59 58.22
C GLU A 282 -39.04 -118.14 59.12
N ARG A 283 -40.32 -117.80 58.87
CA ARG A 283 -41.46 -118.48 59.50
C ARG A 283 -41.51 -119.95 59.09
N GLU A 284 -41.50 -120.25 57.79
CA GLU A 284 -41.48 -121.62 57.27
C GLU A 284 -40.29 -122.42 57.81
N LYS A 285 -39.11 -121.80 57.99
CA LYS A 285 -37.94 -122.42 58.63
C LYS A 285 -38.13 -122.62 60.14
N GLY A 286 -38.88 -121.76 60.82
CA GLY A 286 -39.32 -121.95 62.20
C GLY A 286 -40.32 -123.10 62.33
N ASP A 287 -41.28 -123.17 61.41
CA ASP A 287 -42.30 -124.23 61.33
C ASP A 287 -41.63 -125.57 60.98
N LEU A 288 -40.72 -125.60 60.00
CA LEU A 288 -39.91 -126.78 59.67
C LEU A 288 -38.97 -127.18 60.81
N ARG A 289 -38.42 -126.24 61.59
CA ARG A 289 -37.64 -126.57 62.79
C ARG A 289 -38.50 -127.16 63.92
N SER A 290 -39.75 -126.71 64.07
CA SER A 290 -40.67 -127.30 65.06
C SER A 290 -41.21 -128.66 64.60
N GLN A 291 -41.39 -128.88 63.31
CA GLN A 291 -41.66 -130.21 62.71
C GLN A 291 -40.44 -131.16 62.85
N LEU A 292 -39.21 -130.66 62.64
CA LEU A 292 -37.97 -131.43 62.81
C LEU A 292 -37.70 -131.88 64.26
N GLN A 293 -38.36 -131.28 65.26
CA GLN A 293 -38.21 -131.68 66.66
C GLN A 293 -39.23 -132.74 67.12
N THR A 294 -40.17 -133.16 66.25
CA THR A 294 -41.29 -134.06 66.63
C THR A 294 -41.41 -135.35 65.82
N THR A 295 -40.54 -135.60 64.84
CA THR A 295 -40.48 -136.88 64.12
C THR A 295 -39.04 -137.29 63.83
N ASN A 296 -38.66 -138.49 64.30
CA ASN A 296 -37.29 -138.98 64.33
C ASN A 296 -36.98 -139.90 63.14
N GLU A 297 -35.82 -139.66 62.52
CA GLU A 297 -34.96 -140.59 61.75
C GLU A 297 -35.59 -141.62 60.79
N ASP A 298 -35.31 -141.47 59.48
CA ASP A 298 -34.73 -142.60 58.73
C ASP A 298 -33.86 -142.20 57.51
N THR A 299 -32.90 -143.08 57.23
CA THR A 299 -31.75 -143.09 56.30
C THR A 299 -32.12 -143.15 54.77
N SER A 300 -31.28 -143.04 53.70
CA SER A 300 -29.81 -142.93 53.48
C SER A 300 -29.38 -142.66 52.00
N ASN A 301 -28.14 -142.17 51.79
CA ASN A 301 -27.10 -142.55 50.78
C ASN A 301 -26.98 -142.04 49.30
N ASN A 302 -25.68 -141.82 48.94
CA ASN A 302 -24.92 -141.86 47.64
C ASN A 302 -25.03 -140.68 46.63
N SER A 303 -23.95 -140.09 46.05
CA SER A 303 -22.65 -140.54 45.41
C SER A 303 -22.77 -140.84 43.90
N ASP A 304 -21.88 -140.41 42.99
CA ASP A 304 -20.56 -139.69 43.00
C ASP A 304 -20.45 -138.70 41.79
N TYR A 305 -19.66 -137.61 41.77
CA TYR A 305 -18.19 -137.40 41.50
C TYR A 305 -17.64 -137.85 40.11
N VAL A 306 -16.61 -137.12 39.60
CA VAL A 306 -15.88 -137.23 38.30
C VAL A 306 -16.54 -136.47 37.11
N ASP A 307 -15.89 -135.67 36.23
CA ASP A 307 -14.47 -135.26 36.03
C ASP A 307 -14.36 -133.76 35.64
N PRO A 308 -13.43 -132.93 36.18
CA PRO A 308 -13.28 -131.51 35.80
C PRO A 308 -12.47 -131.20 34.52
N SER A 309 -11.85 -132.18 33.85
CA SER A 309 -10.81 -131.90 32.84
C SER A 309 -11.31 -131.20 31.55
N ASP A 310 -12.42 -131.64 30.95
CA ASP A 310 -12.86 -131.17 29.62
C ASP A 310 -13.38 -129.71 29.62
N ILE A 311 -13.89 -129.25 30.77
CA ILE A 311 -14.40 -127.88 30.94
C ILE A 311 -13.24 -126.87 30.95
N LEU A 312 -12.08 -127.26 31.49
CA LEU A 312 -10.88 -126.43 31.50
C LEU A 312 -10.26 -126.29 30.10
N GLU A 313 -10.24 -127.36 29.29
CA GLU A 313 -9.72 -127.31 27.92
C GLU A 313 -10.62 -126.48 26.98
N SER A 314 -11.95 -126.58 27.12
CA SER A 314 -12.88 -125.69 26.41
C SER A 314 -12.75 -124.22 26.84
N SER A 315 -12.45 -123.95 28.12
CA SER A 315 -12.25 -122.60 28.64
C SER A 315 -10.91 -122.00 28.19
N LEU A 316 -9.86 -122.83 28.11
CA LEU A 316 -8.55 -122.42 27.62
C LEU A 316 -8.59 -122.04 26.14
N ASN A 317 -9.17 -122.90 25.28
CA ASN A 317 -9.35 -122.60 23.85
C ASN A 317 -10.18 -121.34 23.60
N ALA A 318 -11.24 -121.10 24.40
CA ALA A 318 -12.02 -119.86 24.31
C ALA A 318 -11.17 -118.62 24.66
N LYS A 319 -10.30 -118.72 25.68
CA LYS A 319 -9.38 -117.63 26.05
C LYS A 319 -8.27 -117.40 25.03
N GLU A 320 -7.70 -118.45 24.45
CA GLU A 320 -6.69 -118.33 23.38
C GLU A 320 -7.25 -117.70 22.11
N LYS A 321 -8.53 -117.97 21.79
CA LYS A 321 -9.24 -117.29 20.70
C LYS A 321 -9.43 -115.80 21.00
N ILE A 322 -9.90 -115.43 22.19
CA ILE A 322 -10.06 -114.03 22.60
C ILE A 322 -8.71 -113.28 22.61
N ILE A 323 -7.64 -113.93 23.07
CA ILE A 323 -6.27 -113.37 23.02
C ILE A 323 -5.81 -113.17 21.58
N SER A 324 -6.14 -114.09 20.66
CA SER A 324 -5.85 -113.95 19.23
C SER A 324 -6.62 -112.79 18.59
N GLU A 325 -7.90 -112.62 18.93
CA GLU A 325 -8.75 -111.52 18.46
C GLU A 325 -8.25 -110.16 18.99
N LEU A 326 -7.96 -110.03 20.29
CA LEU A 326 -7.38 -108.82 20.88
C LEU A 326 -5.99 -108.47 20.30
N ASN A 327 -5.15 -109.46 19.99
CA ASN A 327 -3.87 -109.22 19.33
C ASN A 327 -4.04 -108.78 17.86
N ALA A 328 -5.08 -109.22 17.18
CA ALA A 328 -5.41 -108.74 15.84
C ALA A 328 -5.94 -107.30 15.87
N GLU A 329 -6.80 -106.96 16.83
CA GLU A 329 -7.27 -105.58 17.06
C GLU A 329 -6.12 -104.64 17.44
N LEU A 330 -5.23 -105.05 18.35
CA LEU A 330 -4.02 -104.27 18.71
C LEU A 330 -3.15 -103.99 17.48
N ARG A 331 -2.83 -105.00 16.67
CA ARG A 331 -2.05 -104.81 15.43
C ARG A 331 -2.75 -103.90 14.42
N ASN A 332 -4.07 -103.98 14.33
CA ASN A 332 -4.85 -103.10 13.45
C ASN A 332 -4.77 -101.64 13.94
N ILE A 333 -4.98 -101.40 15.24
CA ILE A 333 -4.87 -100.08 15.88
C ILE A 333 -3.45 -99.51 15.71
N GLU A 334 -2.41 -100.31 15.96
CA GLU A 334 -1.00 -99.94 15.74
C GLU A 334 -0.73 -99.56 14.27
N SER A 335 -1.31 -100.30 13.31
CA SER A 335 -1.19 -100.02 11.89
C SER A 335 -1.87 -98.70 11.50
N THR A 336 -3.10 -98.45 11.95
CA THR A 336 -3.79 -97.16 11.73
C THR A 336 -3.04 -96.00 12.37
N LEU A 337 -2.56 -96.15 13.61
CA LEU A 337 -1.81 -95.10 14.31
C LEU A 337 -0.47 -94.80 13.62
N SER A 338 0.18 -95.82 13.03
CA SER A 338 1.39 -95.64 12.24
C SER A 338 1.11 -94.87 10.94
N SER A 339 0.02 -95.21 10.25
CA SER A 339 -0.43 -94.51 9.03
C SER A 339 -0.81 -93.05 9.30
N GLU A 340 -1.57 -92.77 10.36
CA GLU A 340 -1.90 -91.40 10.78
C GLU A 340 -0.65 -90.59 11.13
N LYS A 341 0.30 -91.18 11.86
CA LYS A 341 1.59 -90.52 12.15
C LYS A 341 2.36 -90.19 10.87
N GLU A 342 2.39 -91.07 9.88
CA GLU A 342 3.05 -90.81 8.61
C GLU A 342 2.34 -89.70 7.81
N MET A 343 0.99 -89.70 7.77
CA MET A 343 0.21 -88.61 7.17
C MET A 343 0.49 -87.26 7.85
N HIS A 344 0.47 -87.21 9.19
CA HIS A 344 0.77 -85.98 9.93
C HIS A 344 2.21 -85.49 9.71
N VAL A 345 3.20 -86.39 9.69
CA VAL A 345 4.59 -86.03 9.36
C VAL A 345 4.71 -85.46 7.95
N ASN A 346 3.97 -86.00 6.98
CA ASN A 346 3.99 -85.51 5.60
C ASN A 346 3.26 -84.16 5.44
N GLU A 347 2.14 -83.93 6.14
CA GLU A 347 1.47 -82.62 6.13
C GLU A 347 2.31 -81.55 6.86
N VAL A 348 3.00 -81.91 7.96
CA VAL A 348 3.95 -81.01 8.64
C VAL A 348 5.11 -80.65 7.71
N LYS A 349 5.70 -81.61 6.96
CA LYS A 349 6.73 -81.31 5.94
C LYS A 349 6.22 -80.34 4.87
N LYS A 350 5.01 -80.55 4.37
CA LYS A 350 4.36 -79.71 3.34
C LYS A 350 4.08 -78.30 3.86
N LEU A 351 3.51 -78.16 5.06
CA LEU A 351 3.30 -76.86 5.71
C LEU A 351 4.62 -76.14 6.01
N THR A 352 5.67 -76.89 6.37
CA THR A 352 7.03 -76.33 6.58
C THR A 352 7.64 -75.82 5.27
N ALA A 353 7.46 -76.54 4.15
CA ALA A 353 7.89 -76.10 2.83
C ALA A 353 7.13 -74.85 2.35
N LEU A 354 5.80 -74.79 2.56
CA LEU A 354 5.02 -73.59 2.28
C LEU A 354 5.44 -72.39 3.15
N LEU A 355 5.83 -72.63 4.41
CA LEU A 355 6.35 -71.60 5.31
C LEU A 355 7.76 -71.12 4.92
N SER A 356 8.62 -71.96 4.36
CA SER A 356 9.94 -71.53 3.86
C SER A 356 9.82 -70.79 2.53
N GLU A 357 8.96 -71.24 1.61
CA GLU A 357 8.71 -70.54 0.35
C GLU A 357 8.10 -69.15 0.59
N LYS A 358 7.21 -69.01 1.60
CA LYS A 358 6.63 -67.72 2.02
C LYS A 358 7.56 -66.86 2.90
N LYS A 359 8.79 -67.30 3.17
CA LYS A 359 9.87 -66.52 3.80
C LYS A 359 10.99 -66.14 2.81
N LEU A 360 10.97 -66.69 1.59
CA LEU A 360 11.88 -66.34 0.48
C LEU A 360 11.23 -65.43 -0.58
N ARG A 361 9.99 -64.99 -0.35
CA ARG A 361 9.30 -63.90 -1.05
C ARG A 361 8.97 -62.80 -0.05
#